data_AF-X1TKS7-F1
#
_entry.id   AF-X1TKS7-F1
#
_cell.length_a   1.000
_cell.length_b   1.000
_cell.length_c   1.000
_cell.angle_alpha   90.00
_cell.angle_beta   90.00
_cell.angle_gamma   90.00
#
_symmetry.space_group_name_H-M   'P 1'
#
loop_
_entity.id
_entity.type
_entity.pdbx_description
1 polymer ?
#
loop_
_entity_poly.entity_id
_entity_poly.type
_entity_poly.pdbx_seq_one_letter_code
_entity_poly.pdbx_strand_id
1 'polypeptide(L)'
;TAPEINIRVCQGSGCSASGSEKVTNAFEEGIKRNGLEKRGKVIITGCHGLCEMGPIVIINPGDVLYTRVKEEDVEEIVQSHLVKGEIVERLLYHDPMTGKPIPRYGEISFYLEQERRVLHNNGFIDPWSIEEYTARDGYQALAKVLNGMKPEDVIDEVGKSGLRGRGGAGFPTAIKWGFVRSAPGEEKHIVCNGDEGDPGAYMNRSVLEGNPHSVIEGMAIGAYAIGNVRQGYAYVRAEYPLAIETLSHAIAQAREYGLLGKDILGT
;
A
#
# COMPACT_ATOMS: atom_id res chain seq x y z
N THR A 1 -25.34 15.24 -10.53
CA THR A 1 -25.22 14.56 -9.22
C THR A 1 -24.06 15.18 -8.47
N ALA A 2 -24.16 15.36 -7.15
CA ALA A 2 -23.02 15.84 -6.36
C ALA A 2 -21.86 14.83 -6.46
N PRO A 3 -20.59 15.27 -6.46
CA PRO A 3 -19.46 14.36 -6.55
C PRO A 3 -19.41 13.42 -5.32
N GLU A 4 -18.90 12.21 -5.56
CA GLU A 4 -18.55 11.26 -4.52
C GLU A 4 -17.42 11.84 -3.65
N ILE A 5 -17.53 11.62 -2.35
CA ILE A 5 -16.60 12.05 -1.32
C ILE A 5 -15.90 10.80 -0.79
N ASN A 6 -14.61 10.69 -1.06
CA ASN A 6 -13.78 9.64 -0.50
C ASN A 6 -12.94 10.21 0.63
N ILE A 7 -13.11 9.66 1.84
CA ILE A 7 -12.39 10.04 3.05
C ILE A 7 -11.36 8.95 3.32
N ARG A 8 -10.12 9.18 2.89
CA ARG A 8 -9.02 8.24 3.07
C ARG A 8 -8.37 8.46 4.43
N VAL A 9 -8.46 7.48 5.32
CA VAL A 9 -7.88 7.55 6.66
C VAL A 9 -6.68 6.60 6.73
N CYS A 10 -5.52 7.10 7.14
CA CYS A 10 -4.32 6.28 7.30
C CYS A 10 -4.48 5.36 8.53
N GLN A 11 -4.36 4.03 8.33
CA GLN A 11 -4.30 3.04 9.41
C GLN A 11 -3.00 2.21 9.39
N GLY A 12 -1.93 2.74 8.79
CA GLY A 12 -0.60 2.19 9.05
C GLY A 12 -0.26 2.30 10.55
N SER A 13 0.61 1.40 11.04
CA SER A 13 0.94 1.26 12.47
C SER A 13 1.13 2.59 13.23
N GLY A 14 1.79 3.59 12.63
CA GLY A 14 2.00 4.90 13.26
C GLY A 14 0.72 5.71 13.49
N CYS A 15 -0.19 5.76 12.51
CA CYS A 15 -1.46 6.46 12.66
C CYS A 15 -2.43 5.71 13.58
N SER A 16 -2.42 4.38 13.53
CA SER A 16 -3.23 3.54 14.41
C SER A 16 -2.82 3.74 15.87
N ALA A 17 -1.51 3.80 16.15
CA ALA A 17 -0.99 4.13 17.47
C ALA A 17 -1.38 5.55 17.95
N SER A 18 -1.65 6.48 17.02
CA SER A 18 -2.15 7.82 17.30
C SER A 18 -3.69 7.94 17.31
N GLY A 19 -4.43 6.82 17.25
CA GLY A 19 -5.88 6.79 17.40
C GLY A 19 -6.68 6.94 16.10
N SER A 20 -6.11 6.62 14.93
CA SER A 20 -6.82 6.74 13.64
C SER A 20 -8.05 5.85 13.51
N GLU A 21 -8.16 4.76 14.27
CA GLU A 21 -9.36 3.92 14.32
C GLU A 21 -10.57 4.71 14.85
N LYS A 22 -10.38 5.49 15.93
CA LYS A 22 -11.44 6.36 16.48
C LYS A 22 -11.85 7.44 15.48
N VAL A 23 -10.88 8.00 14.77
CA VAL A 23 -11.12 8.98 13.69
C VAL A 23 -11.95 8.35 12.58
N THR A 24 -11.63 7.11 12.18
CA THR A 24 -12.37 6.36 11.15
C THR A 24 -13.83 6.18 11.56
N ASN A 25 -14.06 5.65 12.77
CA ASN A 25 -15.41 5.43 13.31
C ASN A 25 -16.22 6.74 13.40
N ALA A 26 -15.59 7.82 13.86
CA ALA A 26 -16.23 9.13 13.93
C ALA A 26 -16.62 9.67 12.55
N PHE A 27 -15.83 9.43 11.50
CA PHE A 27 -16.19 9.82 10.14
C PHE A 27 -17.38 9.00 9.61
N GLU A 28 -17.40 7.69 9.86
CA GLU A 28 -18.53 6.83 9.47
C GLU A 28 -19.83 7.27 10.15
N GLU A 29 -19.79 7.57 11.45
CA GLU A 29 -20.93 8.11 12.19
C GLU A 29 -21.33 9.50 11.68
N GLY A 30 -20.35 10.37 11.42
CA GLY A 30 -20.57 11.71 10.88
C GLY A 30 -21.25 11.69 9.50
N ILE A 31 -20.85 10.76 8.62
CA ILE A 31 -21.50 10.53 7.32
C ILE A 31 -22.96 10.14 7.51
N LYS A 32 -23.24 9.17 8.40
CA LYS A 32 -24.60 8.68 8.69
C LYS A 32 -25.48 9.79 9.25
N ARG A 33 -25.01 10.49 10.28
CA ARG A 33 -25.74 11.56 10.98
C ARG A 33 -26.15 12.71 10.06
N ASN A 34 -25.33 13.01 9.05
CA ASN A 34 -25.55 14.08 8.10
C ASN A 34 -26.20 13.62 6.78
N GLY A 35 -26.64 12.36 6.69
CA GLY A 35 -27.30 11.83 5.49
C GLY A 35 -26.40 11.78 4.25
N LEU A 36 -25.09 11.66 4.43
CA LEU A 36 -24.09 11.68 3.36
C LEU A 36 -23.80 10.29 2.77
N GLU A 37 -24.42 9.22 3.28
CA GLU A 37 -24.13 7.81 2.93
C GLU A 37 -24.19 7.49 1.43
N LYS A 38 -25.03 8.20 0.67
CA LYS A 38 -25.14 7.98 -0.78
C LYS A 38 -23.98 8.53 -1.60
N ARG A 39 -23.12 9.36 -0.98
CA ARG A 39 -22.00 10.01 -1.66
C ARG A 39 -20.70 9.98 -0.86
N GLY A 40 -20.71 9.64 0.43
CA GLY A 40 -19.53 9.65 1.29
C GLY A 40 -19.11 8.22 1.65
N LYS A 41 -17.85 7.90 1.40
CA LYS A 41 -17.23 6.62 1.79
C LYS A 41 -15.96 6.88 2.59
N VAL A 42 -15.80 6.17 3.70
CA VAL A 42 -14.51 6.10 4.41
C VAL A 42 -13.71 4.94 3.83
N ILE A 43 -12.46 5.21 3.48
CA ILE A 43 -11.53 4.23 2.92
C ILE A 43 -10.34 4.18 3.85
N ILE A 44 -10.09 3.00 4.43
CA ILE A 44 -8.89 2.77 5.22
C ILE A 44 -7.72 2.65 4.25
N THR A 45 -6.58 3.27 4.56
CA THR A 45 -5.41 3.23 3.67
C THR A 45 -4.13 2.89 4.42
N GLY A 46 -3.15 2.37 3.68
CA GLY A 46 -1.79 2.18 4.19
C GLY A 46 -1.05 3.49 4.53
N CYS A 47 0.17 3.34 5.06
CA CYS A 47 0.98 4.48 5.50
C CYS A 47 1.33 5.46 4.37
N HIS A 48 1.10 6.75 4.60
CA HIS A 48 1.48 7.82 3.66
C HIS A 48 2.94 8.27 3.80
N GLY A 49 3.64 7.88 4.87
CA GLY A 49 5.06 8.19 5.10
C GLY A 49 5.32 9.39 6.02
N LEU A 50 4.42 10.37 6.08
CA LEU A 50 4.55 11.54 6.96
C LEU A 50 4.00 11.26 8.37
N CYS A 51 4.57 10.27 9.06
CA CYS A 51 4.05 9.77 10.33
C CYS A 51 3.99 10.82 11.46
N GLU A 52 4.87 11.83 11.44
CA GLU A 52 4.86 12.94 12.41
C GLU A 52 3.57 13.77 12.37
N MET A 53 2.87 13.74 11.24
CA MET A 53 1.63 14.48 11.02
C MET A 53 0.39 13.56 11.14
N GLY A 54 0.56 12.32 11.60
CA GLY A 54 -0.55 11.39 11.83
C GLY A 54 -1.44 11.74 13.03
N PRO A 55 -2.72 11.32 13.06
CA PRO A 55 -3.46 10.65 11.98
C PRO A 55 -3.66 11.55 10.74
N ILE A 56 -3.39 10.98 9.56
CA ILE A 56 -3.58 11.65 8.27
C ILE A 56 -4.95 11.27 7.71
N VAL A 57 -5.69 12.29 7.26
CA VAL A 57 -6.96 12.13 6.54
C VAL A 57 -6.88 12.89 5.23
N ILE A 58 -7.19 12.25 4.11
CA ILE A 58 -7.26 12.90 2.80
C ILE A 58 -8.68 12.82 2.28
N ILE A 59 -9.23 13.95 1.85
CA ILE A 59 -10.61 14.04 1.36
C ILE A 59 -10.61 14.42 -0.13
N ASN A 60 -11.31 13.60 -0.92
CA ASN A 60 -11.59 13.83 -2.32
C ASN A 60 -13.06 14.27 -2.50
N PRO A 61 -13.39 15.10 -3.51
CA PRO A 61 -12.50 15.74 -4.48
C PRO A 61 -11.66 16.87 -3.86
N GLY A 62 -10.52 17.21 -4.48
CA GLY A 62 -9.63 18.30 -4.05
C GLY A 62 -8.33 17.85 -3.37
N ASP A 63 -8.21 16.56 -3.03
CA ASP A 63 -7.04 15.96 -2.37
C ASP A 63 -6.61 16.73 -1.12
N VAL A 64 -7.58 17.20 -0.33
CA VAL A 64 -7.32 17.99 0.87
C VAL A 64 -6.76 17.09 1.95
N LEU A 65 -5.54 17.36 2.42
CA LEU A 65 -4.88 16.62 3.48
C LEU A 65 -5.02 17.36 4.82
N TYR A 66 -5.62 16.65 5.77
CA TYR A 66 -5.67 17.04 7.17
C TYR A 66 -4.63 16.25 7.97
N THR A 67 -3.98 16.96 8.90
CA THR A 67 -2.91 16.47 9.76
C THR A 67 -3.37 16.41 11.21
N ARG A 68 -2.80 15.45 11.96
CA ARG A 68 -2.99 15.28 13.41
C ARG A 68 -4.47 15.28 13.83
N VAL A 69 -5.31 14.71 12.98
CA VAL A 69 -6.77 14.69 13.19
C VAL A 69 -7.07 13.86 14.42
N LYS A 70 -7.82 14.43 15.37
CA LYS A 70 -8.37 13.72 16.52
C LYS A 70 -9.85 13.43 16.30
N GLU A 71 -10.39 12.53 17.11
CA GLU A 71 -11.82 12.20 17.13
C GLU A 71 -12.71 13.45 17.28
N GLU A 72 -12.32 14.38 18.17
CA GLU A 72 -13.03 15.64 18.42
C GLU A 72 -13.03 16.61 17.23
N ASP A 73 -12.06 16.49 16.32
CA ASP A 73 -11.97 17.35 15.13
C ASP A 73 -12.92 16.90 14.00
N VAL A 74 -13.39 15.65 14.04
CA VAL A 74 -14.14 15.04 12.94
C VAL A 74 -15.47 15.74 12.69
N GLU A 75 -16.20 16.12 13.74
CA GLU A 75 -17.47 16.83 13.58
C GLU A 75 -17.26 18.18 12.86
N GLU A 76 -16.17 18.91 13.17
CA GLU A 76 -15.84 20.15 12.46
C GLU A 76 -15.53 19.90 10.98
N ILE A 77 -14.75 18.86 10.66
CA ILE A 77 -14.44 18.50 9.27
C ILE A 77 -15.73 18.12 8.53
N VAL A 78 -16.62 17.34 9.15
CA VAL A 78 -17.88 16.93 8.52
C VAL A 78 -18.77 18.15 8.25
N GLN A 79 -18.98 19.02 9.24
CA GLN A 79 -19.85 20.18 9.09
C GLN A 79 -19.28 21.25 8.15
N SER A 80 -18.00 21.59 8.29
CA SER A 80 -17.38 22.63 7.47
C SER A 80 -17.04 22.09 6.09
N HIS A 81 -16.28 21.01 5.99
CA HIS A 81 -15.78 20.56 4.70
C HIS A 81 -16.79 19.72 3.93
N LEU A 82 -17.40 18.70 4.53
CA LEU A 82 -18.25 17.78 3.77
C LEU A 82 -19.63 18.35 3.48
N VAL A 83 -20.20 19.10 4.42
CA VAL A 83 -21.54 19.71 4.28
C VAL A 83 -21.46 21.06 3.57
N LYS A 84 -20.58 21.99 4.01
CA LYS A 84 -20.52 23.35 3.44
C LYS A 84 -19.48 23.53 2.32
N GLY A 85 -18.51 22.64 2.19
CA GLY A 85 -17.41 22.78 1.22
C GLY A 85 -16.27 23.69 1.69
N GLU A 86 -16.23 24.05 2.97
CA GLU A 86 -15.25 24.94 3.59
C GLU A 86 -14.15 24.12 4.28
N ILE A 87 -12.91 24.23 3.81
CA ILE A 87 -11.77 23.49 4.38
C ILE A 87 -11.42 24.01 5.78
N VAL A 88 -11.01 23.10 6.67
CA VAL A 88 -10.63 23.44 8.04
C VAL A 88 -9.16 23.81 8.11
N GLU A 89 -8.84 25.10 7.93
CA GLU A 89 -7.45 25.59 7.79
C GLU A 89 -6.52 25.17 8.93
N ARG A 90 -7.00 25.20 10.18
CA ARG A 90 -6.19 24.86 11.38
C ARG A 90 -5.68 23.41 11.39
N LEU A 91 -6.28 22.54 10.59
CA LEU A 91 -5.95 21.12 10.49
C LEU A 91 -5.11 20.80 9.25
N LEU A 92 -4.86 21.77 8.37
CA LEU A 92 -4.06 21.56 7.18
C LEU A 92 -2.58 21.39 7.53
N TYR A 93 -1.81 20.87 6.58
CA TYR A 93 -0.35 20.96 6.68
C TYR A 93 0.08 22.42 6.56
N HIS A 94 0.93 22.89 7.48
CA HIS A 94 1.55 24.20 7.38
C HIS A 94 3.01 24.05 6.96
N ASP A 95 3.39 24.78 5.91
CA ASP A 95 4.77 24.81 5.45
C ASP A 95 5.71 25.29 6.58
N PRO A 96 6.73 24.50 6.96
CA PRO A 96 7.58 24.82 8.11
C PRO A 96 8.39 26.12 7.94
N MET A 97 8.60 26.58 6.71
CA MET A 97 9.41 27.76 6.41
C MET A 97 8.58 29.04 6.36
N THR A 98 7.37 28.96 5.81
CA THR A 98 6.50 30.12 5.54
C THR A 98 5.31 30.20 6.49
N GLY A 99 4.97 29.12 7.20
CA GLY A 99 3.80 28.99 8.06
C GLY A 99 2.47 28.94 7.32
N LYS A 100 2.49 28.99 5.98
CA LYS A 100 1.27 29.01 5.15
C LYS A 100 0.63 27.63 5.09
N PRO A 101 -0.72 27.53 5.14
CA PRO A 101 -1.40 26.27 4.95
C PRO A 101 -1.26 25.80 3.49
N ILE A 102 -0.97 24.51 3.32
CA ILE A 102 -0.95 23.82 2.02
C ILE A 102 -2.07 22.77 2.07
N PRO A 103 -3.22 23.01 1.42
CA PRO A 103 -4.37 22.12 1.53
C PRO A 103 -4.15 20.81 0.78
N ARG A 104 -3.49 20.83 -0.39
CA ARG A 104 -3.46 19.67 -1.27
C ARG A 104 -2.29 18.75 -0.98
N TYR A 105 -2.58 17.45 -0.89
CA TYR A 105 -1.58 16.39 -0.72
C TYR A 105 -0.40 16.53 -1.70
N GLY A 106 -0.69 16.73 -2.98
CA GLY A 106 0.32 16.82 -4.04
C GLY A 106 1.10 18.13 -4.06
N GLU A 107 0.79 19.11 -3.22
CA GLU A 107 1.48 20.41 -3.14
C GLU A 107 2.42 20.49 -1.91
N ILE A 108 2.38 19.50 -1.03
CA ILE A 108 3.23 19.44 0.17
C ILE A 108 4.65 19.02 -0.24
N SER A 109 5.64 19.82 0.15
CA SER A 109 7.06 19.63 -0.19
C SER A 109 7.58 18.23 0.13
N PHE A 110 7.17 17.68 1.28
CA PHE A 110 7.51 16.30 1.68
C PHE A 110 7.16 15.28 0.59
N TYR A 111 6.02 15.40 -0.09
CA TYR A 111 5.59 14.45 -1.12
C TYR A 111 6.10 14.83 -2.52
N LEU A 112 6.13 16.12 -2.84
CA LEU A 112 6.54 16.64 -4.15
C LEU A 112 7.93 16.18 -4.57
N GLU A 113 8.86 16.09 -3.62
CA GLU A 113 10.26 15.74 -3.88
C GLU A 113 10.52 14.23 -3.91
N GLN A 114 9.48 13.39 -3.80
CA GLN A 114 9.63 11.94 -3.75
C GLN A 114 9.27 11.26 -5.07
N GLU A 115 10.10 10.30 -5.47
CA GLU A 115 9.72 9.31 -6.48
C GLU A 115 9.22 8.02 -5.80
N ARG A 116 7.91 7.95 -5.57
CA ARG A 116 7.29 6.80 -4.91
C ARG A 116 7.06 5.67 -5.91
N ARG A 117 8.03 4.76 -6.04
CA ARG A 117 7.91 3.56 -6.90
C ARG A 117 7.30 2.35 -6.17
N VAL A 118 7.87 1.96 -5.03
CA VAL A 118 7.38 0.80 -4.26
C VAL A 118 6.11 1.15 -3.48
N LEU A 119 6.05 2.36 -2.92
CA LEU A 119 4.94 2.85 -2.11
C LEU A 119 3.89 3.64 -2.92
N HIS A 120 3.82 3.46 -4.24
CA HIS A 120 2.99 4.29 -5.13
C HIS A 120 1.49 4.17 -4.82
N ASN A 121 1.02 2.99 -4.41
CA ASN A 121 -0.38 2.74 -4.04
C ASN A 121 -0.67 2.97 -2.55
N ASN A 122 0.35 3.00 -1.69
CA ASN A 122 0.16 3.28 -0.28
C ASN A 122 -0.49 4.65 -0.08
N GLY A 123 -1.63 4.68 0.62
CA GLY A 123 -2.41 5.89 0.83
C GLY A 123 -3.48 6.16 -0.24
N PHE A 124 -3.57 5.32 -1.26
CA PHE A 124 -4.56 5.43 -2.34
C PHE A 124 -5.50 4.24 -2.42
N ILE A 125 -5.10 3.09 -1.85
CA ILE A 125 -5.92 1.88 -1.81
C ILE A 125 -6.22 1.46 -0.37
N ASP A 126 -7.33 0.75 -0.23
CA ASP A 126 -7.59 -0.14 0.89
C ASP A 126 -6.71 -1.40 0.80
N PRO A 127 -5.79 -1.64 1.76
CA PRO A 127 -4.94 -2.83 1.74
C PRO A 127 -5.72 -4.15 1.93
N TRP A 128 -6.99 -4.09 2.32
CA TRP A 128 -7.88 -5.25 2.50
C TRP A 128 -8.74 -5.55 1.25
N SER A 129 -8.64 -4.74 0.19
CA SER A 129 -9.38 -4.93 -1.07
C SER A 129 -8.45 -5.23 -2.24
N ILE A 130 -8.59 -6.46 -2.78
CA ILE A 130 -7.91 -6.85 -4.02
C ILE A 130 -8.44 -6.08 -5.23
N GLU A 131 -9.71 -5.65 -5.19
CA GLU A 131 -10.36 -4.87 -6.23
C GLU A 131 -9.72 -3.48 -6.35
N GLU A 132 -9.39 -2.83 -5.24
CA GLU A 132 -8.71 -1.54 -5.28
C GLU A 132 -7.26 -1.67 -5.78
N TYR A 133 -6.56 -2.77 -5.47
CA TYR A 133 -5.25 -3.05 -6.04
C TYR A 133 -5.33 -3.29 -7.56
N THR A 134 -6.27 -4.12 -8.02
CA THR A 134 -6.46 -4.43 -9.46
C THR A 134 -6.97 -3.22 -10.26
N ALA A 135 -7.80 -2.37 -9.68
CA ALA A 135 -8.25 -1.12 -10.29
C ALA A 135 -7.10 -0.12 -10.53
N ARG A 136 -5.95 -0.33 -9.87
CA ARG A 136 -4.71 0.44 -10.03
C ARG A 136 -3.58 -0.39 -10.65
N ASP A 137 -3.94 -1.14 -11.67
CA ASP A 137 -3.04 -1.95 -12.50
C ASP A 137 -2.37 -3.15 -11.78
N GLY A 138 -2.79 -3.45 -10.56
CA GLY A 138 -2.33 -4.62 -9.82
C GLY A 138 -2.61 -5.93 -10.57
N TYR A 139 -1.65 -6.86 -10.51
CA TYR A 139 -1.64 -8.14 -11.21
C TYR A 139 -1.54 -8.09 -12.75
N GLN A 140 -1.51 -6.90 -13.37
CA GLN A 140 -1.29 -6.80 -14.81
C GLN A 140 0.11 -7.29 -15.21
N ALA A 141 1.14 -7.05 -14.39
CA ALA A 141 2.49 -7.53 -14.68
C ALA A 141 2.55 -9.06 -14.59
N LEU A 142 1.90 -9.66 -13.59
CA LEU A 142 1.77 -11.12 -13.50
C LEU A 142 1.06 -11.70 -14.73
N ALA A 143 -0.07 -11.11 -15.14
CA ALA A 143 -0.80 -11.54 -16.32
C ALA A 143 0.05 -11.47 -17.60
N LYS A 144 0.82 -10.40 -17.78
CA LYS A 144 1.75 -10.24 -18.91
C LYS A 144 2.83 -11.31 -18.90
N VAL A 145 3.43 -11.57 -17.74
CA VAL A 145 4.50 -12.57 -17.58
C VAL A 145 3.99 -13.96 -17.94
N LEU A 146 2.84 -14.36 -17.38
CA LEU A 146 2.29 -15.69 -17.57
C LEU A 146 1.81 -15.96 -19.01
N ASN A 147 1.29 -14.94 -19.71
CA ASN A 147 0.69 -15.13 -21.04
C ASN A 147 1.67 -14.97 -22.22
N GLY A 148 2.90 -14.49 -22.00
CA GLY A 148 3.74 -14.13 -23.15
C GLY A 148 5.23 -13.99 -22.92
N MET A 149 5.74 -14.20 -21.71
CA MET A 149 7.18 -14.14 -21.44
C MET A 149 7.70 -15.52 -21.09
N LYS A 150 8.93 -15.85 -21.50
CA LYS A 150 9.65 -16.99 -20.94
C LYS A 150 10.27 -16.59 -19.60
N PRO A 151 10.53 -17.54 -18.68
CA PRO A 151 11.21 -17.24 -17.42
C PRO A 151 12.52 -16.47 -17.61
N GLU A 152 13.28 -16.79 -18.66
CA GLU A 152 14.53 -16.12 -19.00
C GLU A 152 14.31 -14.66 -19.42
N ASP A 153 13.24 -14.36 -20.16
CA ASP A 153 12.88 -12.98 -20.54
C ASP A 153 12.55 -12.13 -19.31
N VAL A 154 11.93 -12.73 -18.29
CA VAL A 154 11.62 -12.06 -17.02
C VAL A 154 12.91 -11.72 -16.26
N ILE A 155 13.85 -12.68 -16.18
CA ILE A 155 15.15 -12.45 -15.55
C ILE A 155 15.91 -11.34 -16.28
N ASP A 156 15.91 -11.34 -17.61
CA ASP A 156 16.56 -10.32 -18.42
C ASP A 156 15.93 -8.94 -18.23
N GLU A 157 14.61 -8.84 -18.13
CA GLU A 157 13.92 -7.57 -17.87
C GLU A 157 14.27 -7.00 -16.49
N VAL A 158 14.31 -7.86 -15.46
CA VAL A 158 14.81 -7.47 -14.13
C VAL A 158 16.28 -7.06 -14.20
N GLY A 159 17.08 -7.71 -15.05
CA GLY A 159 18.48 -7.35 -15.30
C GLY A 159 18.64 -5.96 -15.89
N LYS A 160 17.87 -5.63 -16.93
CA LYS A 160 17.84 -4.30 -17.57
C LYS A 160 17.43 -3.19 -16.61
N SER A 161 16.54 -3.48 -15.66
CA SER A 161 16.15 -2.51 -14.63
C SER A 161 17.29 -2.13 -13.67
N GLY A 162 18.34 -2.94 -13.59
CA GLY A 162 19.43 -2.74 -12.63
C GLY A 162 19.02 -3.01 -11.17
N LEU A 163 17.93 -3.75 -10.93
CA LEU A 163 17.46 -4.03 -9.58
C LEU A 163 18.52 -4.78 -8.75
N ARG A 164 18.78 -4.25 -7.57
CA ARG A 164 19.68 -4.83 -6.56
C ARG A 164 18.89 -5.18 -5.31
N GLY A 165 19.37 -6.15 -4.55
CA GLY A 165 18.79 -6.56 -3.27
C GLY A 165 18.71 -5.38 -2.29
N ARG A 166 17.49 -5.10 -1.82
CA ARG A 166 17.20 -3.95 -0.96
C ARG A 166 17.35 -4.22 0.54
N GLY A 167 17.70 -5.44 0.93
CA GLY A 167 18.04 -5.81 2.31
C GLY A 167 19.49 -5.50 2.71
N GLY A 168 20.12 -4.46 2.13
CA GLY A 168 21.47 -4.01 2.49
C GLY A 168 22.60 -4.50 1.57
N ALA A 169 22.72 -5.82 1.34
CA ALA A 169 23.86 -6.40 0.60
C ALA A 169 23.99 -5.94 -0.87
N GLY A 170 22.90 -5.46 -1.49
CA GLY A 170 22.95 -4.89 -2.83
C GLY A 170 23.35 -5.88 -3.93
N PHE A 171 23.17 -7.19 -3.75
CA PHE A 171 23.48 -8.16 -4.80
C PHE A 171 22.49 -8.02 -5.98
N PRO A 172 22.92 -8.07 -7.25
CA PRO A 172 22.02 -7.95 -8.40
C PRO A 172 20.94 -9.03 -8.41
N THR A 173 19.66 -8.62 -8.45
CA THR A 173 18.53 -9.54 -8.30
C THR A 173 18.45 -10.54 -9.46
N ALA A 174 18.64 -10.07 -10.70
CA ALA A 174 18.61 -10.92 -11.88
C ALA A 174 19.70 -12.01 -11.86
N ILE A 175 20.91 -11.68 -11.40
CA ILE A 175 22.00 -12.66 -11.26
C ILE A 175 21.62 -13.74 -10.25
N LYS A 176 21.06 -13.33 -9.09
CA LYS A 176 20.58 -14.28 -8.07
C LYS A 176 19.51 -15.21 -8.63
N TRP A 177 18.53 -14.67 -9.36
CA TRP A 177 17.47 -15.47 -9.99
C TRP A 177 18.03 -16.41 -11.05
N GLY A 178 18.98 -15.96 -11.87
CA GLY A 178 19.68 -16.80 -12.86
C GLY A 178 20.40 -17.98 -12.24
N PHE A 179 21.10 -17.79 -11.11
CA PHE A 179 21.74 -18.89 -10.39
C PHE A 179 20.72 -19.92 -9.90
N VAL A 180 19.62 -19.47 -9.31
CA VAL A 180 18.56 -20.38 -8.84
C VAL A 180 17.89 -21.10 -10.00
N ARG A 181 17.66 -20.42 -11.13
CA ARG A 181 17.10 -21.00 -12.36
C ARG A 181 18.00 -22.10 -12.93
N SER A 182 19.31 -21.88 -12.97
CA SER A 182 20.29 -22.84 -13.50
C SER A 182 20.68 -23.95 -12.53
N ALA A 183 20.36 -23.81 -11.23
CA ALA A 183 20.67 -24.82 -10.25
C ALA A 183 19.92 -26.14 -10.53
N PRO A 184 20.59 -27.30 -10.42
CA PRO A 184 19.93 -28.60 -10.55
C PRO A 184 18.98 -28.85 -9.37
N GLY A 185 17.95 -29.65 -9.61
CA GLY A 185 16.94 -30.00 -8.61
C GLY A 185 15.54 -29.82 -9.16
N GLU A 186 14.63 -30.71 -8.74
CA GLU A 186 13.25 -30.65 -9.21
C GLU A 186 12.48 -29.52 -8.54
N GLU A 187 12.67 -29.27 -7.24
CA GLU A 187 11.88 -28.29 -6.50
C GLU A 187 12.69 -27.05 -6.10
N LYS A 188 12.07 -25.89 -6.25
CA LYS A 188 12.63 -24.58 -5.87
C LYS A 188 11.66 -23.85 -4.97
N HIS A 189 12.18 -22.86 -4.26
CA HIS A 189 11.41 -22.05 -3.32
C HIS A 189 11.70 -20.58 -3.54
N ILE A 190 10.68 -19.75 -3.33
CA ILE A 190 10.84 -18.31 -3.17
C ILE A 190 10.59 -17.92 -1.72
N VAL A 191 11.46 -17.09 -1.16
CA VAL A 191 11.35 -16.62 0.23
C VAL A 191 11.38 -15.11 0.25
N CYS A 192 10.32 -14.50 0.77
CA CYS A 192 10.28 -13.09 1.14
C CYS A 192 10.75 -12.94 2.59
N ASN A 193 11.79 -12.14 2.80
CA ASN A 193 12.27 -11.79 4.12
C ASN A 193 11.65 -10.45 4.55
N GLY A 194 10.65 -10.53 5.42
CA GLY A 194 9.98 -9.41 6.10
C GLY A 194 10.34 -9.31 7.58
N ASP A 195 11.53 -9.77 7.98
CA ASP A 195 12.00 -9.71 9.39
C ASP A 195 12.31 -8.28 9.84
N GLU A 196 12.82 -7.41 8.95
CA GLU A 196 13.09 -5.97 9.19
C GLU A 196 13.55 -5.66 10.64
N GLY A 197 14.62 -6.33 11.07
CA GLY A 197 15.10 -6.25 12.45
C GLY A 197 15.88 -4.98 12.80
N ASP A 198 16.32 -4.21 11.80
CA ASP A 198 17.16 -3.04 11.98
C ASP A 198 16.41 -1.87 12.65
N PRO A 199 16.96 -1.25 13.71
CA PRO A 199 16.35 -0.08 14.34
C PRO A 199 16.13 1.07 13.34
N GLY A 200 14.92 1.61 13.32
CA GLY A 200 14.54 2.69 12.41
C GLY A 200 14.11 2.24 11.01
N ALA A 201 14.19 0.94 10.68
CA ALA A 201 13.62 0.38 9.46
C ALA A 201 12.12 0.08 9.65
N TYR A 202 11.32 0.47 8.66
CA TYR A 202 9.87 0.21 8.61
C TYR A 202 9.33 0.24 7.16
N MET A 203 10.23 0.14 6.18
CA MET A 203 9.87 0.17 4.76
C MET A 203 9.15 -1.12 4.34
N ASN A 204 9.59 -2.28 4.80
CA ASN A 204 8.93 -3.56 4.54
C ASN A 204 7.56 -3.58 5.23
N ARG A 205 7.51 -3.18 6.50
CA ARG A 205 6.25 -3.02 7.24
C ARG A 205 5.25 -2.17 6.47
N SER A 206 5.69 -1.02 5.95
CA SER A 206 4.82 -0.10 5.22
C SER A 206 4.19 -0.75 3.97
N VAL A 207 4.94 -1.58 3.25
CA VAL A 207 4.40 -2.29 2.07
C VAL A 207 3.49 -3.44 2.49
N LEU A 208 3.88 -4.23 3.49
CA LEU A 208 3.11 -5.38 3.96
C LEU A 208 1.76 -4.97 4.57
N GLU A 209 1.72 -3.87 5.31
CA GLU A 209 0.48 -3.32 5.88
C GLU A 209 -0.36 -2.57 4.84
N GLY A 210 0.29 -1.86 3.91
CA GLY A 210 -0.40 -0.88 3.05
C GLY A 210 -0.67 -1.32 1.62
N ASN A 211 0.03 -2.35 1.14
CA ASN A 211 -0.06 -2.85 -0.23
C ASN A 211 0.45 -4.31 -0.32
N PRO A 212 -0.12 -5.26 0.45
CA PRO A 212 0.37 -6.64 0.51
C PRO A 212 0.31 -7.38 -0.83
N HIS A 213 -0.69 -7.09 -1.66
CA HIS A 213 -0.83 -7.71 -2.99
C HIS A 213 0.38 -7.44 -3.89
N SER A 214 1.06 -6.29 -3.76
CA SER A 214 2.30 -6.03 -4.51
C SER A 214 3.45 -6.98 -4.13
N VAL A 215 3.52 -7.40 -2.87
CA VAL A 215 4.49 -8.40 -2.42
C VAL A 215 4.14 -9.76 -3.01
N ILE A 216 2.86 -10.14 -2.97
CA ILE A 216 2.38 -11.42 -3.51
C ILE A 216 2.63 -11.49 -5.01
N GLU A 217 2.31 -10.43 -5.76
CA GLU A 217 2.55 -10.32 -7.19
C GLU A 217 4.05 -10.44 -7.52
N GLY A 218 4.90 -9.69 -6.81
CA GLY A 218 6.35 -9.77 -7.00
C GLY A 218 6.90 -11.16 -6.70
N MET A 219 6.38 -11.85 -5.66
CA MET A 219 6.74 -13.22 -5.35
C MET A 219 6.25 -14.20 -6.43
N ALA A 220 5.05 -14.03 -6.97
CA ALA A 220 4.53 -14.89 -8.04
C ALA A 220 5.36 -14.75 -9.32
N ILE A 221 5.70 -13.52 -9.72
CA ILE A 221 6.58 -13.25 -10.87
C ILE A 221 7.98 -13.85 -10.65
N GLY A 222 8.55 -13.66 -9.45
CA GLY A 222 9.84 -14.24 -9.12
C GLY A 222 9.84 -15.77 -9.10
N ALA A 223 8.76 -16.38 -8.59
CA ALA A 223 8.58 -17.83 -8.60
C ALA A 223 8.54 -18.37 -10.03
N TYR A 224 7.75 -17.74 -10.90
CA TYR A 224 7.70 -18.06 -12.32
C TYR A 224 9.09 -17.98 -12.97
N ALA A 225 9.82 -16.88 -12.73
CA ALA A 225 11.14 -16.64 -13.31
C ALA A 225 12.19 -17.70 -12.90
N ILE A 226 12.20 -18.12 -11.63
CA ILE A 226 13.18 -19.11 -11.15
C ILE A 226 12.82 -20.56 -11.48
N GLY A 227 11.55 -20.84 -11.81
CA GLY A 227 11.09 -22.12 -12.34
C GLY A 227 10.18 -22.90 -11.39
N ASN A 228 10.47 -24.19 -11.21
CA ASN A 228 9.59 -25.16 -10.55
C ASN A 228 9.41 -24.89 -9.04
N VAL A 229 8.63 -23.85 -8.73
CA VAL A 229 8.30 -23.42 -7.37
C VAL A 229 6.87 -23.83 -7.07
N ARG A 230 6.71 -24.77 -6.13
CA ARG A 230 5.39 -25.22 -5.67
C ARG A 230 4.92 -24.43 -4.45
N GLN A 231 5.86 -23.88 -3.69
CA GLN A 231 5.59 -23.16 -2.45
C GLN A 231 6.53 -21.97 -2.29
N GLY A 232 5.94 -20.83 -1.92
CA GLY A 232 6.66 -19.65 -1.47
C GLY A 232 6.44 -19.41 0.03
N TYR A 233 7.41 -18.79 0.69
CA TYR A 233 7.32 -18.45 2.11
C TYR A 233 7.53 -16.95 2.29
N ALA A 234 6.66 -16.30 3.07
CA ALA A 234 6.92 -14.97 3.59
C ALA A 234 7.25 -15.11 5.07
N TYR A 235 8.49 -14.83 5.44
CA TYR A 235 8.91 -14.79 6.84
C TYR A 235 8.74 -13.37 7.34
N VAL A 236 7.73 -13.13 8.17
CA VAL A 236 7.44 -11.81 8.76
C VAL A 236 7.67 -11.92 10.26
N ARG A 237 8.37 -10.94 10.84
CA ARG A 237 8.64 -10.90 12.28
C ARG A 237 7.34 -10.85 13.09
N ALA A 238 7.34 -11.44 14.29
CA ALA A 238 6.15 -11.49 15.14
C ALA A 238 5.71 -10.11 15.66
N GLU A 239 6.61 -9.14 15.72
CA GLU A 239 6.33 -7.77 16.19
C GLU A 239 5.55 -6.92 15.17
N TYR A 240 5.27 -7.44 13.97
CA TYR A 240 4.40 -6.80 12.97
C TYR A 240 3.08 -7.57 12.81
N PRO A 241 2.21 -7.61 13.85
CA PRO A 241 0.96 -8.38 13.80
C PRO A 241 0.03 -7.91 12.68
N LEU A 242 -0.07 -6.59 12.45
CA LEU A 242 -0.88 -6.04 11.36
C LEU A 242 -0.38 -6.50 9.99
N ALA A 243 0.93 -6.49 9.75
CA ALA A 243 1.51 -6.97 8.50
C ALA A 243 1.21 -8.46 8.26
N ILE A 244 1.26 -9.29 9.31
CA ILE A 244 0.91 -10.72 9.24
C ILE A 244 -0.56 -10.89 8.87
N GLU A 245 -1.44 -10.12 9.51
CA GLU A 245 -2.89 -10.19 9.28
C GLU A 245 -3.26 -9.76 7.86
N THR A 246 -2.81 -8.56 7.45
CA THR A 246 -3.11 -8.00 6.12
C THR A 246 -2.51 -8.86 5.01
N LEU A 247 -1.28 -9.37 5.17
CA LEU A 247 -0.70 -10.29 4.19
C LEU A 247 -1.45 -11.62 4.12
N SER A 248 -1.87 -12.18 5.26
CA SER A 248 -2.63 -13.44 5.29
C SER A 248 -3.98 -13.30 4.59
N HIS A 249 -4.67 -12.18 4.82
CA HIS A 249 -5.91 -11.83 4.13
C HIS A 249 -5.69 -11.68 2.62
N ALA A 250 -4.68 -10.92 2.21
CA ALA A 250 -4.35 -10.74 0.79
C ALA A 250 -3.96 -12.06 0.09
N ILE A 251 -3.27 -12.98 0.78
CA ILE A 251 -2.98 -14.33 0.26
C ILE A 251 -4.27 -15.12 0.05
N ALA A 252 -5.23 -15.03 0.97
CA ALA A 252 -6.52 -15.69 0.83
C ALA A 252 -7.31 -15.13 -0.37
N GLN A 253 -7.40 -13.81 -0.50
CA GLN A 253 -8.04 -13.15 -1.65
C GLN A 253 -7.36 -13.52 -2.97
N ALA A 254 -6.02 -13.50 -3.03
CA ALA A 254 -5.30 -13.86 -4.25
C ALA A 254 -5.59 -15.33 -4.67
N ARG A 255 -5.79 -16.24 -3.72
CA ARG A 255 -6.20 -17.63 -4.03
C ARG A 255 -7.63 -17.71 -4.53
N GLU A 256 -8.55 -17.01 -3.88
CA GLU A 256 -9.96 -16.98 -4.27
C GLU A 256 -10.15 -16.43 -5.69
N TYR A 257 -9.38 -15.40 -6.05
CA TYR A 257 -9.39 -14.77 -7.37
C TYR A 257 -8.59 -15.53 -8.45
N GLY A 258 -7.98 -16.68 -8.12
CA GLY A 258 -7.17 -17.46 -9.06
C GLY A 258 -5.85 -16.78 -9.45
N LEU A 259 -5.37 -15.85 -8.64
CA LEU A 259 -4.09 -15.12 -8.81
C LEU A 259 -2.93 -15.79 -8.06
N LEU A 260 -3.22 -16.80 -7.24
CA LEU A 260 -2.25 -17.62 -6.53
C LEU A 260 -2.81 -19.05 -6.37
N GLY A 261 -1.96 -20.07 -6.47
CA GLY A 261 -2.37 -21.46 -6.33
C GLY A 261 -2.08 -22.28 -7.58
N LYS A 262 -2.98 -23.21 -7.91
CA LYS A 262 -2.91 -23.98 -9.16
C LYS A 262 -3.57 -23.20 -10.29
N ASP A 263 -3.08 -23.42 -11.50
CA ASP A 263 -3.67 -22.90 -12.74
C ASP A 263 -3.93 -21.38 -12.66
N ILE A 264 -2.91 -20.63 -12.22
CA ILE A 264 -3.00 -19.17 -11.99
C ILE A 264 -3.44 -18.48 -13.28
N LEU A 265 -4.53 -17.72 -13.24
CA LEU A 265 -5.15 -17.12 -14.42
C LEU A 265 -5.49 -18.12 -15.55
N GLY A 266 -5.65 -19.40 -15.24
CA GLY A 266 -5.97 -20.47 -16.18
C GLY A 266 -4.78 -21.01 -17.00
N THR A 267 -3.55 -20.77 -16.56
CA THR A 267 -2.32 -21.30 -17.19
C THR A 267 -2.10 -22.78 -16.96
#